data_AF-A0A7M1LJZ6-F1
#
_entry.id   AF-A0A7M1LJZ6-F1
#
_cell.length_a   1.000
_cell.length_b   1.000
_cell.length_c   1.000
_cell.angle_alpha   90.00
_cell.angle_beta   90.00
_cell.angle_gamma   90.00
#
_symmetry.space_group_name_H-M   'P 1'
#
loop_
_entity.id
_entity.type
_entity.pdbx_description
1 polymer ?
#
loop_
_entity_poly.entity_id
_entity_poly.type
_entity_poly.pdbx_seq_one_letter_code
_entity_poly.pdbx_strand_id
1 'polypeptide(L)'
;MTGCNKEQESKDVGLVKLENINPTIKQENYDAMINKLKEKVTNKDFEFYHVQTLFNGENWKNYTSDAAFGKFTAWKQEGKLIGDQAIVVVVVDKNNKKVGSVYEIKCSKYGKFECDPEHIIVVPNGK
;
A
#
# COMPACT_ATOMS: atom_id res chain seq x y z
N MET A 1 -41.95 -4.63 10.88
CA MET A 1 -41.55 -4.29 9.49
C MET A 1 -40.93 -2.91 9.61
N THR A 2 -39.65 -2.65 9.33
CA THR A 2 -38.85 -3.06 8.17
C THR A 2 -37.40 -2.84 8.59
N GLY A 3 -36.56 -3.87 8.51
CA GLY A 3 -35.37 -3.77 7.66
C GLY A 3 -34.11 -3.84 8.52
N CYS A 4 -33.55 -5.05 8.61
CA CYS A 4 -32.19 -5.24 9.10
C CYS A 4 -31.25 -4.39 8.21
N ASN A 5 -30.59 -3.40 8.80
CA ASN A 5 -29.40 -2.80 8.20
C ASN A 5 -28.27 -3.84 8.26
N LYS A 6 -28.32 -4.82 7.37
CA LYS A 6 -27.15 -5.58 6.95
C LYS A 6 -26.54 -4.85 5.76
N GLU A 7 -25.95 -3.69 6.01
CA GLU A 7 -25.10 -3.02 5.04
C GLU A 7 -23.66 -3.02 5.59
N GLN A 8 -22.84 -3.87 4.97
CA GLN A 8 -21.38 -3.79 4.89
C GLN A 8 -20.53 -4.06 6.14
N GLU A 9 -20.78 -5.15 6.88
CA GLU A 9 -19.84 -5.65 7.90
C GLU A 9 -18.87 -6.76 7.43
N SER A 10 -18.68 -6.98 6.12
CA SER A 10 -17.90 -8.14 5.64
C SER A 10 -16.86 -7.90 4.54
N LYS A 11 -16.47 -6.65 4.23
CA LYS A 11 -15.50 -6.41 3.15
C LYS A 11 -14.11 -5.91 3.58
N ASP A 12 -13.96 -5.28 4.73
CA ASP A 12 -12.67 -4.68 5.13
C ASP A 12 -11.94 -5.46 6.24
N VAL A 13 -12.15 -6.77 6.35
CA VAL A 13 -11.47 -7.58 7.38
C VAL A 13 -9.96 -7.56 7.11
N GLY A 14 -9.23 -6.75 7.89
CA GLY A 14 -7.77 -6.65 7.88
C GLY A 14 -7.17 -5.58 6.95
N LEU A 15 -7.98 -4.87 6.16
CA LEU A 15 -7.49 -3.83 5.25
C LEU A 15 -7.13 -2.53 6.03
N VAL A 16 -5.90 -2.06 5.87
CA VAL A 16 -5.42 -0.81 6.49
C VAL A 16 -5.35 0.26 5.42
N LYS A 17 -6.18 1.29 5.52
CA LYS A 17 -6.20 2.41 4.57
C LYS A 17 -4.82 3.05 4.44
N LEU A 18 -4.46 3.40 3.21
CA LEU A 18 -3.24 4.16 2.97
C LEU A 18 -3.50 5.65 3.25
N GLU A 19 -2.94 6.13 4.35
CA GLU A 19 -3.07 7.52 4.79
C GLU A 19 -1.70 8.13 5.07
N ASN A 20 -1.58 9.45 4.90
CA ASN A 20 -0.37 10.18 5.28
C ASN A 20 -0.33 10.39 6.80
N ILE A 21 -0.02 9.33 7.54
CA ILE A 21 0.06 9.37 9.01
C ILE A 21 1.41 9.86 9.53
N ASN A 22 2.39 10.06 8.64
CA ASN A 22 3.72 10.50 9.02
C ASN A 22 3.84 12.04 8.87
N PRO A 23 3.95 12.81 9.96
CA PRO A 23 3.98 14.27 9.90
C PRO A 23 5.25 14.82 9.20
N THR A 24 6.26 13.98 8.94
CA THR A 24 7.46 14.37 8.20
C THR A 24 7.26 14.39 6.68
N ILE A 25 6.17 13.78 6.18
CA ILE A 25 5.83 13.79 4.76
C ILE A 25 4.84 14.92 4.51
N LYS A 26 5.28 15.94 3.76
CA LYS A 26 4.35 16.97 3.28
C LYS A 26 3.26 16.34 2.42
N GLN A 27 2.02 16.80 2.60
CA GLN A 27 0.87 16.24 1.88
C GLN A 27 1.06 16.27 0.35
N GLU A 28 1.64 17.35 -0.18
CA GLU A 28 1.93 17.50 -1.62
C GLU A 28 2.85 16.38 -2.16
N ASN A 29 3.85 15.97 -1.37
CA ASN A 29 4.78 14.91 -1.76
C ASN A 29 4.12 13.53 -1.64
N TYR A 30 3.30 13.35 -0.61
CA TYR A 30 2.46 12.16 -0.49
C TYR A 30 1.54 12.02 -1.72
N ASP A 31 0.84 13.09 -2.10
CA ASP A 31 -0.07 13.08 -3.25
C ASP A 31 0.67 12.80 -4.56
N ALA A 32 1.87 13.37 -4.75
CA ALA A 32 2.72 13.08 -5.90
C ALA A 32 3.13 11.59 -5.96
N MET A 33 3.50 11.00 -4.82
CA MET A 33 3.82 9.57 -4.70
C MET A 33 2.64 8.68 -5.08
N ILE A 34 1.45 8.99 -4.57
CA ILE A 34 0.22 8.25 -4.89
C ILE A 34 -0.14 8.40 -6.37
N ASN A 35 -0.03 9.60 -6.93
CA ASN A 35 -0.32 9.84 -8.34
C ASN A 35 0.61 9.04 -9.26
N LYS A 36 1.91 8.96 -8.94
CA LYS A 36 2.85 8.11 -9.68
C LYS A 36 2.49 6.62 -9.61
N LEU A 37 1.98 6.15 -8.47
CA LEU A 37 1.47 4.79 -8.37
C LEU A 37 0.23 4.58 -9.25
N LYS A 38 -0.71 5.54 -9.27
CA LYS A 38 -1.91 5.48 -10.14
C LYS A 38 -1.54 5.43 -11.61
N GLU A 39 -0.54 6.21 -12.05
CA GLU A 39 -0.03 6.16 -13.43
C GLU A 39 0.54 4.78 -13.78
N LYS A 40 1.11 4.06 -12.81
CA LYS A 40 1.77 2.77 -13.02
C LYS A 40 0.79 1.60 -13.03
N VAL A 41 -0.30 1.68 -12.28
CA VAL A 41 -1.32 0.62 -12.20
C VAL A 41 -2.35 0.83 -13.31
N THR A 42 -2.35 -0.07 -14.29
CA THR A 42 -3.16 0.07 -15.52
C THR A 42 -4.67 -0.10 -15.33
N ASN A 43 -5.12 -0.63 -14.18
CA ASN A 43 -6.54 -0.83 -13.87
C ASN A 43 -7.16 0.51 -13.41
N LYS A 44 -8.45 0.78 -13.59
CA LYS A 44 -9.10 2.02 -13.10
C LYS A 44 -9.95 1.82 -11.85
N ASP A 45 -10.33 0.58 -11.55
CA ASP A 45 -11.17 0.20 -10.42
C ASP A 45 -10.31 -0.47 -9.32
N PHE A 46 -9.42 0.30 -8.68
CA PHE A 46 -8.59 -0.19 -7.58
C PHE A 46 -8.52 0.79 -6.41
N GLU A 47 -8.14 0.27 -5.25
CA GLU A 47 -7.80 1.02 -4.04
C GLU A 47 -6.41 0.66 -3.53
N PHE A 48 -5.82 1.57 -2.75
CA PHE A 48 -4.50 1.44 -2.17
C PHE A 48 -4.59 1.25 -0.67
N TYR A 49 -3.90 0.23 -0.18
CA TYR A 49 -3.83 -0.09 1.24
C TYR A 49 -2.38 -0.17 1.69
N HIS A 50 -2.17 0.13 2.97
CA HIS A 50 -0.86 0.03 3.59
C HIS A 50 -0.42 -1.43 3.65
N VAL A 51 0.88 -1.71 3.51
CA VAL A 51 1.48 -3.06 3.64
C VAL A 51 1.16 -3.75 4.97
N GLN A 52 0.77 -2.98 5.99
CA GLN A 52 0.26 -3.53 7.27
C GLN A 52 -0.94 -4.46 7.08
N THR A 53 -1.73 -4.25 6.02
CA THR A 53 -2.82 -5.13 5.59
C THR A 53 -2.38 -6.59 5.50
N LEU A 54 -1.13 -6.87 5.10
CA LEU A 54 -0.62 -8.24 5.00
C LEU A 54 -0.49 -8.94 6.36
N PHE A 55 -0.52 -8.22 7.48
CA PHE A 55 -0.30 -8.80 8.80
C PHE A 55 -1.56 -8.82 9.67
N ASN A 56 -2.68 -8.32 9.15
CA ASN A 56 -3.95 -8.25 9.86
C ASN A 56 -4.85 -9.41 9.41
N GLY A 57 -4.46 -10.63 9.79
CA GLY A 57 -5.16 -11.87 9.45
C GLY A 57 -4.28 -12.87 8.69
N GLU A 58 -4.89 -13.99 8.28
CA GLU A 58 -4.19 -15.08 7.58
C GLU A 58 -4.29 -15.00 6.04
N ASN A 59 -4.93 -13.97 5.50
CA ASN A 59 -5.27 -13.86 4.08
C ASN A 59 -4.19 -13.18 3.21
N TRP A 60 -2.98 -12.93 3.74
CA TRP A 60 -1.89 -12.25 3.02
C TRP A 60 -1.51 -12.90 1.69
N LYS A 61 -1.72 -14.22 1.56
CA LYS A 61 -1.51 -14.99 0.33
C LYS A 61 -2.40 -14.52 -0.83
N ASN A 62 -3.52 -13.86 -0.52
CA ASN A 62 -4.39 -13.24 -1.53
C ASN A 62 -3.75 -11.97 -2.13
N TYR A 63 -2.75 -11.39 -1.47
CA TYR A 63 -2.19 -10.09 -1.79
C TYR A 63 -0.73 -10.13 -2.25
N THR A 64 0.05 -11.14 -1.84
CA THR A 64 1.49 -11.23 -2.16
C THR A 64 1.99 -12.68 -2.28
N SER A 65 3.26 -12.89 -2.64
CA SER A 65 3.95 -14.19 -2.68
C SER A 65 4.63 -14.53 -1.33
N ASP A 66 4.91 -15.80 -1.06
CA ASP A 66 5.59 -16.25 0.18
C ASP A 66 6.94 -15.54 0.38
N ALA A 67 7.73 -15.41 -0.69
CA ALA A 67 9.03 -14.75 -0.66
C ALA A 67 8.91 -13.26 -0.29
N ALA A 68 7.96 -12.54 -0.89
CA ALA A 68 7.73 -11.14 -0.57
C ALA A 68 7.14 -10.96 0.82
N PHE A 69 6.25 -11.86 1.25
CA PHE A 69 5.74 -11.85 2.62
C PHE A 69 6.86 -12.05 3.65
N GLY A 70 7.80 -12.95 3.39
CA GLY A 70 9.02 -13.11 4.21
C GLY A 70 9.84 -11.83 4.29
N LYS A 71 10.09 -11.18 3.14
CA LYS A 71 10.77 -9.87 3.08
C LYS A 71 10.05 -8.80 3.91
N PHE A 72 8.74 -8.65 3.75
CA PHE A 72 7.96 -7.65 4.50
C PHE A 72 7.88 -8.00 6.00
N THR A 73 7.90 -9.27 6.36
CA THR A 73 7.96 -9.71 7.76
C THR A 73 9.27 -9.28 8.41
N ALA A 74 10.41 -9.47 7.72
CA ALA A 74 11.70 -8.97 8.19
C ALA A 74 11.70 -7.44 8.34
N TRP A 75 11.17 -6.71 7.35
CA TRP A 75 11.03 -5.25 7.43
C TRP A 75 10.13 -4.81 8.59
N LYS A 76 9.08 -5.58 8.93
CA LYS A 76 8.24 -5.30 10.10
C LYS A 76 9.03 -5.38 11.38
N GLN A 77 9.81 -6.44 11.55
CA GLN A 77 10.65 -6.67 12.73
C GLN A 77 11.74 -5.60 12.88
N GLU A 78 12.24 -5.08 11.76
CA GLU A 78 13.24 -4.00 11.74
C GLU A 78 12.63 -2.59 11.83
N GLY A 79 11.30 -2.46 11.94
CA GLY A 79 10.62 -1.15 11.96
C GLY A 79 10.68 -0.38 10.64
N LYS A 80 10.91 -1.07 9.52
CA LYS A 80 11.12 -0.48 8.18
C LYS A 80 9.87 -0.41 7.29
N LEU A 81 8.75 -1.02 7.70
CA LEU A 81 7.50 -0.96 6.92
C LEU A 81 6.91 0.46 6.88
N ILE A 82 7.08 1.20 7.96
CA ILE A 82 6.79 2.63 8.06
C ILE A 82 8.15 3.29 8.22
N GLY A 83 8.89 3.37 7.11
CA GLY A 83 10.22 3.94 7.09
C GLY A 83 10.21 5.29 6.41
N ASP A 84 11.21 6.13 6.70
CA ASP A 84 11.23 7.49 6.18
C ASP A 84 11.48 7.60 4.65
N GLN A 85 11.62 6.46 3.98
CA GLN A 85 12.26 6.35 2.67
C GLN A 85 11.39 5.66 1.63
N ALA A 86 10.34 4.96 2.05
CA ALA A 86 9.47 4.25 1.14
C ALA A 86 8.05 4.08 1.71
N ILE A 87 7.07 4.19 0.82
CA ILE A 87 5.69 3.79 1.08
C ILE A 87 5.46 2.45 0.38
N VAL A 88 5.11 1.42 1.14
CA VAL A 88 4.79 0.10 0.58
C VAL A 88 3.29 -0.09 0.56
N VAL A 89 2.76 -0.34 -0.64
CA VAL A 89 1.34 -0.29 -0.96
C VAL A 89 0.87 -1.62 -1.52
N VAL A 90 -0.22 -2.13 -0.95
CA VAL A 90 -1.00 -3.23 -1.50
C VAL A 90 -2.09 -2.63 -2.38
N VAL A 91 -2.26 -3.14 -3.60
CA VAL A 91 -3.30 -2.70 -4.52
C VAL A 91 -4.34 -3.79 -4.65
N VAL A 92 -5.59 -3.44 -4.41
CA VAL A 92 -6.72 -4.37 -4.55
C VAL A 92 -7.80 -3.74 -5.40
N ASP A 93 -8.59 -4.57 -6.10
CA ASP A 93 -9.75 -4.12 -6.85
C ASP A 93 -10.96 -3.92 -5.92
N LYS A 94 -12.06 -3.40 -6.48
CA LYS A 94 -13.36 -3.26 -5.79
C LYS A 94 -13.96 -4.56 -5.22
N ASN A 95 -13.38 -5.71 -5.53
CA ASN A 95 -13.76 -7.03 -5.03
C ASN A 95 -12.75 -7.60 -4.02
N ASN A 96 -11.83 -6.77 -3.52
CA ASN A 96 -10.74 -7.13 -2.61
C ASN A 96 -9.76 -8.15 -3.19
N LYS A 97 -9.65 -8.25 -4.52
CA LYS A 97 -8.66 -9.10 -5.20
C LYS A 97 -7.42 -8.28 -5.50
N LYS A 98 -6.23 -8.86 -5.33
CA LYS A 98 -4.99 -8.16 -5.67
C LYS A 98 -4.96 -7.74 -7.14
N VAL A 99 -4.46 -6.53 -7.38
CA VAL A 99 -4.20 -6.01 -8.72
C VAL A 99 -2.69 -5.90 -8.90
N GLY A 100 -2.11 -6.93 -9.54
CA GLY A 100 -0.67 -6.99 -9.78
C GLY A 100 0.13 -7.37 -8.54
N SER A 101 1.17 -6.59 -8.24
CA SER A 101 2.16 -6.81 -7.19
C SER A 101 1.94 -5.87 -5.99
N VAL A 102 2.63 -6.11 -4.87
CA VAL A 102 2.80 -5.07 -3.83
C VAL A 102 3.77 -4.03 -4.38
N TYR A 103 3.47 -2.75 -4.30
CA TYR A 103 4.35 -1.71 -4.84
C TYR A 103 5.13 -1.04 -3.73
N GLU A 104 6.38 -0.73 -4.01
CA GLU A 104 7.23 0.13 -3.20
C GLU A 104 7.38 1.47 -3.93
N ILE A 105 6.91 2.54 -3.31
CA ILE A 105 7.11 3.91 -3.78
C ILE A 105 8.26 4.50 -2.99
N LYS A 106 9.32 4.94 -3.66
CA LYS A 106 10.51 5.51 -3.01
C LYS A 106 11.09 6.67 -3.82
N CYS A 107 12.00 7.41 -3.21
CA CYS A 107 12.80 8.41 -3.92
C CYS A 107 14.07 7.78 -4.51
N SER A 108 14.41 8.15 -5.74
CA SER A 108 15.65 7.74 -6.41
C SER A 108 16.88 8.57 -5.99
N LYS A 109 16.67 9.80 -5.52
CA LYS A 109 17.71 10.60 -4.84
C LYS A 109 17.60 10.39 -3.32
N TYR A 110 18.73 10.44 -2.61
CA TYR A 110 18.75 10.44 -1.15
C TYR A 110 17.99 11.65 -0.62
N GLY A 111 16.73 11.45 -0.23
CA GLY A 111 15.85 12.47 0.31
C GLY A 111 14.65 11.79 0.97
N LYS A 112 14.61 11.84 2.29
CA LYS A 112 13.48 11.36 3.08
C LYS A 112 12.35 12.37 2.94
N PHE A 113 11.41 12.09 2.03
CA PHE A 113 10.09 12.72 1.90
C PHE A 113 9.93 14.13 1.33
N GLU A 114 11.02 14.81 1.00
CA GLU A 114 11.02 15.93 0.04
C GLU A 114 11.51 15.45 -1.32
N CYS A 115 10.86 14.40 -1.84
CA CYS A 115 11.22 13.87 -3.14
C CYS A 115 10.49 14.65 -4.21
N ASP A 116 11.24 15.35 -5.06
CA ASP A 116 10.66 15.97 -6.25
C ASP A 116 9.91 14.91 -7.08
N PRO A 117 8.74 15.23 -7.66
CA PRO A 117 7.93 14.26 -8.39
C PRO A 117 8.67 13.50 -9.49
N GLU A 118 9.70 14.11 -10.10
CA GLU A 118 10.56 13.51 -11.12
C GLU A 118 11.51 12.42 -10.57
N HIS A 119 11.75 12.40 -9.27
CA HIS A 119 12.61 11.43 -8.60
C HIS A 119 11.85 10.30 -7.92
N ILE A 120 10.52 10.37 -7.89
CA ILE A 120 9.66 9.31 -7.37
C ILE A 120 9.71 8.10 -8.31
N ILE A 121 10.02 6.94 -7.76
CA ILE A 121 10.02 5.67 -8.47
C ILE A 121 9.05 4.68 -7.81
N VAL A 122 8.35 3.93 -8.66
CA VAL A 122 7.39 2.90 -8.25
C VAL A 122 7.92 1.54 -8.70
N VAL A 123 8.22 0.68 -7.74
CA VAL A 123 8.83 -0.63 -7.96
C VAL A 123 7.84 -1.74 -7.59
N PRO A 124 7.46 -2.63 -8.52
CA PRO A 124 6.68 -3.81 -8.16
C PRO A 124 7.55 -4.80 -7.37
N ASN A 125 7.03 -5.25 -6.23
CA ASN A 125 7.59 -6.25 -5.34
C ASN A 125 6.59 -7.41 -5.15
N GLY A 126 7.08 -8.64 -5.03
CA GLY A 126 6.20 -9.81 -4.84
C GLY A 126 5.69 -10.43 -6.11
N LYS A 127 6.59 -10.56 -7.09
CA LYS A 127 6.52 -11.68 -8.04
C LYS A 127 7.01 -12.96 -7.38
#